data_AF-A0A9E3F4N2-F1
#
_entry.id   AF-A0A9E3F4N2-F1
#
_cell.length_a   1.000
_cell.length_b   1.000
_cell.length_c   1.000
_cell.angle_alpha   90.00
_cell.angle_beta   90.00
_cell.angle_gamma   90.00
#
_symmetry.space_group_name_H-M   'P 1'
#
loop_
_entity.id
_entity.type
_entity.pdbx_description
1 polymer ?
#
loop_
_entity_poly.entity_id
_entity_poly.type
_entity_poly.pdbx_seq_one_letter_code
_entity_poly.pdbx_strand_id
1 'polypeptide(L)'
;AEALGYTTVLWTDDPGDYASPGTDVILSRTLDKASPGGIILLHDGIQQTIDVLPQIIQTLRNRGYKFVTVDQMLAERAAARREVASVPAGKTVL
;
A
#
# COMPACT_ATOMS: atom_id res chain seq x y z
N ALA A 1 -18.34 -9.93 8.34
CA ALA A 1 -16.94 -10.29 8.01
C ALA A 1 -16.25 -10.90 9.22
N GLU A 2 -16.09 -10.15 10.31
CA GLU A 2 -15.38 -10.60 11.52
C GLU A 2 -16.00 -11.85 12.19
N ALA A 3 -17.32 -11.89 12.37
CA ALA A 3 -18.01 -13.07 12.92
C ALA A 3 -17.87 -14.36 12.07
N LEU A 4 -17.40 -14.21 10.82
CA LEU A 4 -17.10 -15.32 9.90
C LEU A 4 -15.59 -15.61 9.82
N GLY A 5 -14.77 -14.96 10.66
CA GLY A 5 -13.32 -15.13 10.66
C GLY A 5 -12.57 -14.38 9.55
N TYR A 6 -13.24 -13.47 8.82
CA TYR A 6 -12.60 -12.68 7.77
C TYR A 6 -12.12 -11.32 8.28
N THR A 7 -10.93 -10.92 7.81
CA THR A 7 -10.41 -9.56 7.96
C THR A 7 -10.84 -8.71 6.76
N THR A 8 -11.58 -7.63 7.02
CA THR A 8 -11.90 -6.65 5.98
C THR A 8 -10.69 -5.74 5.73
N VAL A 9 -10.26 -5.66 4.47
CA VAL A 9 -9.14 -4.82 4.04
C VAL A 9 -9.66 -3.83 3.01
N LEU A 10 -9.41 -2.55 3.25
CA LEU A 10 -9.66 -1.48 2.29
C LEU A 10 -8.33 -0.95 1.76
N TRP A 11 -8.40 0.11 0.96
CA TRP A 11 -7.27 0.83 0.44
C TRP A 11 -7.08 2.17 1.16
N THR A 12 -5.90 2.76 1.02
CA THR A 12 -5.59 4.13 1.45
C THR A 12 -5.55 5.09 0.28
N ASP A 13 -5.37 4.58 -0.93
CA ASP A 13 -5.32 5.37 -2.16
C ASP A 13 -6.06 4.69 -3.31
N ASP A 14 -6.71 5.50 -4.15
CA ASP A 14 -7.46 5.08 -5.34
C ASP A 14 -7.19 6.12 -6.46
N PRO A 15 -6.43 5.76 -7.51
CA PRO A 15 -6.18 6.65 -8.64
C PRO A 15 -7.38 6.81 -9.59
N GLY A 16 -8.45 6.02 -9.39
CA GLY A 16 -9.66 6.03 -10.22
C GLY A 16 -9.46 5.36 -11.57
N ASP A 17 -8.64 4.30 -11.62
CA ASP A 17 -8.27 3.63 -12.86
C ASP A 17 -9.45 2.92 -13.55
N TYR A 18 -10.46 2.51 -12.78
CA TYR A 18 -11.74 1.98 -13.28
C TYR A 18 -12.43 2.88 -14.32
N ALA A 19 -12.16 4.20 -14.30
CA ALA A 19 -12.71 5.17 -15.23
C ALA A 19 -11.90 5.29 -16.54
N SER A 20 -10.78 4.57 -16.68
CA SER A 20 -9.84 4.68 -17.80
C SER A 20 -9.42 6.13 -18.12
N PRO A 21 -8.94 6.92 -17.15
CA PRO A 21 -8.68 8.36 -17.32
C PRO A 21 -7.41 8.69 -18.13
N GLY A 22 -6.64 7.70 -18.56
CA GLY A 22 -5.35 7.83 -19.23
C GLY A 22 -4.19 7.35 -18.35
N THR A 23 -3.15 6.76 -18.96
CA THR A 23 -1.96 6.23 -18.27
C THR A 23 -1.27 7.28 -17.42
N ASP A 24 -1.10 8.50 -17.94
CA ASP A 24 -0.42 9.60 -17.23
C ASP A 24 -1.19 10.03 -15.98
N VAL A 25 -2.52 10.02 -16.04
CA VAL A 25 -3.39 10.36 -14.91
C VAL A 25 -3.30 9.27 -13.83
N ILE A 26 -3.34 8.00 -14.22
CA ILE A 26 -3.18 6.86 -13.30
C ILE A 26 -1.80 6.94 -12.63
N LEU A 27 -0.73 7.18 -13.40
CA LEU A 27 0.63 7.31 -12.90
C LEU A 27 0.77 8.44 -11.88
N SER A 28 0.37 9.66 -12.25
CA SER A 28 0.49 10.84 -11.38
C SER A 28 -0.27 10.62 -10.08
N ARG A 29 -1.56 10.25 -10.15
CA ARG A 29 -2.40 10.06 -8.96
C ARG A 29 -1.82 9.00 -8.01
N THR A 30 -1.36 7.88 -8.57
CA THR A 30 -0.73 6.80 -7.78
C THR A 30 0.54 7.28 -7.10
N LEU A 31 1.42 7.96 -7.83
CA LEU A 31 2.73 8.39 -7.30
C LEU A 31 2.64 9.55 -6.32
N ASP A 32 1.63 10.41 -6.43
CA ASP A 32 1.44 11.58 -5.57
C ASP A 32 0.92 11.20 -4.18
N LYS A 33 0.19 10.08 -4.06
CA LYS A 33 -0.42 9.62 -2.82
C LYS A 33 0.22 8.38 -2.21
N ALA A 34 1.19 7.77 -2.89
CA ALA A 34 1.98 6.67 -2.34
C ALA A 34 2.67 7.07 -1.02
N SER A 35 2.45 6.28 0.03
CA SER A 35 2.99 6.53 1.36
C SER A 35 3.42 5.22 2.05
N PRO A 36 4.37 5.26 3.00
CA PRO A 36 4.78 4.06 3.75
C PRO A 36 3.59 3.41 4.47
N GLY A 37 3.38 2.12 4.22
CA GLY A 37 2.22 1.40 4.75
C GLY A 37 0.90 1.74 4.05
N GLY A 38 0.93 2.31 2.85
CA GLY A 38 -0.25 2.52 2.01
C GLY A 38 -0.68 1.25 1.25
N ILE A 39 -1.97 1.19 0.92
CA ILE A 39 -2.58 0.18 0.05
C ILE A 39 -3.21 0.94 -1.13
N ILE A 40 -2.75 0.64 -2.35
CA ILE A 40 -3.23 1.29 -3.59
C ILE A 40 -4.24 0.34 -4.25
N LEU A 41 -5.44 0.83 -4.56
CA LEU A 41 -6.44 0.10 -5.32
C LEU A 41 -6.18 0.23 -6.82
N LEU A 42 -6.09 -0.90 -7.53
CA LEU A 42 -5.97 -0.98 -8.99
C LEU A 42 -6.82 -2.15 -9.50
N HIS A 43 -7.27 -2.07 -10.75
CA HIS A 43 -8.08 -3.08 -11.43
C HIS A 43 -7.31 -3.70 -12.59
N ASP A 44 -7.14 -5.02 -12.58
CA ASP A 44 -6.42 -5.80 -13.61
C ASP A 44 -7.19 -5.95 -14.94
N GLY A 45 -8.48 -5.59 -14.96
CA GLY A 45 -9.30 -5.53 -16.17
C GLY A 45 -9.17 -4.24 -16.99
N ILE A 46 -8.31 -3.29 -16.60
CA ILE A 46 -8.15 -2.00 -17.27
C ILE A 46 -6.82 -1.96 -18.03
N GLN A 47 -6.87 -1.88 -19.36
CA GLN A 47 -5.67 -1.90 -20.20
C GLN A 47 -4.69 -0.77 -19.85
N GLN A 48 -5.19 0.45 -19.59
CA GLN A 48 -4.33 1.57 -19.19
C GLN A 48 -3.59 1.31 -17.87
N THR A 49 -4.22 0.59 -16.93
CA THR A 49 -3.57 0.17 -15.69
C THR A 49 -2.46 -0.82 -15.99
N ILE A 50 -2.73 -1.82 -16.83
CA ILE A 50 -1.74 -2.83 -17.25
C ILE A 50 -0.54 -2.14 -17.93
N ASP A 51 -0.79 -1.18 -18.82
CA ASP A 51 0.26 -0.49 -19.58
C ASP A 51 1.19 0.34 -18.68
N VAL A 52 0.65 0.97 -17.64
CA VAL A 52 1.41 1.88 -16.76
C VAL A 52 1.98 1.22 -15.51
N LEU A 53 1.48 0.03 -15.14
CA LEU A 53 1.89 -0.70 -13.94
C LEU A 53 3.41 -0.94 -13.85
N PRO A 54 4.14 -1.32 -14.93
CA PRO A 54 5.59 -1.48 -14.86
C PRO A 54 6.32 -0.21 -14.42
N GLN A 55 5.87 0.96 -14.90
CA GLN A 55 6.46 2.25 -14.56
C GLN A 55 6.17 2.61 -13.10
N ILE A 56 4.93 2.42 -12.62
CA ILE A 56 4.56 2.61 -11.21
C ILE A 56 5.48 1.78 -10.30
N ILE A 57 5.62 0.48 -10.59
CA ILE A 57 6.45 -0.43 -9.80
C ILE A 57 7.91 0.03 -9.79
N GLN A 58 8.47 0.37 -10.95
CA GLN A 58 9.85 0.80 -11.05
C GLN A 58 10.09 2.10 -10.26
N THR A 59 9.22 3.09 -10.39
CA THR A 59 9.36 4.36 -9.70
C THR A 59 9.26 4.19 -8.17
N LEU A 60 8.32 3.37 -7.68
CA LEU A 60 8.17 3.13 -6.24
C LEU A 60 9.36 2.33 -5.68
N ARG A 61 9.88 1.33 -6.40
CA ARG A 61 11.12 0.64 -6.00
C ARG A 61 12.30 1.60 -5.92
N ASN A 62 12.45 2.50 -6.89
CA ASN A 62 13.50 3.52 -6.87
C ASN A 62 13.36 4.50 -5.70
N ARG A 63 12.14 4.74 -5.21
CA ARG A 63 11.84 5.52 -4.00
C ARG A 63 12.04 4.72 -2.69
N GLY A 64 12.49 3.46 -2.76
CA GLY A 64 12.78 2.63 -1.59
C GLY A 64 11.60 1.80 -1.07
N TYR A 65 10.47 1.77 -1.78
CA TYR A 65 9.32 0.96 -1.38
C TYR A 65 9.58 -0.53 -1.61
N LYS A 66 9.04 -1.35 -0.71
CA LYS A 66 8.89 -2.80 -0.88
C LYS A 66 7.42 -3.11 -1.14
N PHE A 67 7.17 -3.93 -2.14
CA PHE A 67 5.85 -4.48 -2.40
C PHE A 67 5.70 -5.78 -1.61
N VAL A 68 4.65 -5.87 -0.82
CA VAL A 68 4.33 -7.00 0.05
C VAL A 68 2.88 -7.40 -0.15
N THR A 69 2.51 -8.61 0.24
CA THR A 69 1.10 -8.98 0.33
C THR A 69 0.44 -8.31 1.53
N VAL A 70 -0.89 -8.27 1.54
CA VAL A 70 -1.66 -7.76 2.68
C VAL A 70 -1.36 -8.56 3.96
N ASP A 71 -1.22 -9.88 3.86
CA ASP A 71 -0.90 -10.73 5.02
C ASP A 71 0.47 -10.39 5.62
N GLN A 72 1.49 -10.18 4.77
CA GLN A 72 2.82 -9.76 5.20
C GLN A 72 2.76 -8.40 5.90
N MET A 73 2.05 -7.44 5.31
CA MET A 73 1.87 -6.11 5.89
C MET A 73 1.20 -6.16 7.27
N LEU A 74 0.15 -6.97 7.43
CA LEU A 74 -0.54 -7.13 8.72
C LEU A 74 0.35 -7.79 9.77
N ALA A 75 1.14 -8.81 9.37
CA ALA A 75 2.09 -9.48 10.25
C ALA A 75 3.19 -8.51 10.74
N GLU A 76 3.77 -7.72 9.83
CA GLU A 76 4.78 -6.71 10.16
C GLU A 76 4.23 -5.64 11.13
N ARG A 77 3.01 -5.14 10.88
CA ARG A 77 2.36 -4.18 11.78
C ARG A 77 2.07 -4.77 13.16
N ALA A 78 1.68 -6.04 13.23
CA ALA A 78 1.47 -6.73 14.50
C ALA A 78 2.79 -6.90 15.27
N ALA A 79 3.88 -7.25 14.59
CA ALA A 79 5.21 -7.34 15.18
C ALA A 79 5.69 -5.99 15.70
N ALA A 80 5.61 -4.93 14.89
CA ALA A 80 6.00 -3.58 15.28
C ALA A 80 5.21 -3.07 16.52
N ARG A 81 3.91 -3.35 16.60
CA ARG A 81 3.09 -3.00 17.78
C ARG A 81 3.55 -3.73 19.04
N ARG A 82 3.93 -5.01 18.94
CA ARG A 82 4.46 -5.79 20.07
C ARG A 82 5.81 -5.27 20.52
N GLU A 83 6.67 -4.88 19.60
CA GLU A 83 7.98 -4.29 19.89
C GLU A 83 7.82 -2.99 20.68
N VAL A 84 6.99 -2.06 20.20
CA VAL A 84 6.69 -0.80 20.90
C VAL A 84 6.11 -1.05 22.31
N ALA A 85 5.20 -2.02 22.45
CA ALA A 85 4.63 -2.38 23.74
C ALA A 85 5.63 -3.06 24.71
N SER A 86 6.75 -3.58 24.20
CA SER A 86 7.80 -4.22 25.00
C SER A 86 8.89 -3.25 25.49
N VAL A 87 8.93 -2.01 24.99
CA VAL A 87 9.85 -0.98 25.48
C VAL A 87 9.39 -0.51 26.87
N PRO A 88 10.19 -0.65 27.94
CA PRO A 88 9.83 -0.17 29.27
C PRO A 88 9.62 1.35 29.23
N ALA A 89 8.61 1.86 29.95
CA ALA A 89 8.19 3.27 29.99
C ALA A 89 9.23 4.29 30.53
N GLY A 90 10.52 3.97 30.52
CA GLY A 90 11.60 4.79 31.07
C GLY A 90 12.87 4.89 30.22
N LYS A 91 12.92 4.37 29.00
CA LYS A 91 14.08 4.57 28.09
C LYS A 91 13.68 5.43 26.89
N THR A 92 13.67 6.75 27.10
CA THR A 92 13.89 7.69 25.99
C THR A 92 15.40 7.73 25.77
N VAL A 93 15.88 7.23 24.64
CA VAL A 93 17.23 7.54 24.16
C VAL A 93 17.09 8.82 23.34
N LEU A 94 17.78 9.88 23.79
CA LEU A 94 17.94 11.13 23.05
C LEU A 94 18.69 10.90 21.74
#